data_AF-A0A9D1PC56-F1
#
_entry.id   AF-A0A9D1PC56-F1
#
_cell.length_a   1.000
_cell.length_b   1.000
_cell.length_c   1.000
_cell.angle_alpha   90.00
_cell.angle_beta   90.00
_cell.angle_gamma   90.00
#
_symmetry.space_group_name_H-M   'P 1'
#
loop_
_entity.id
_entity.type
_entity.pdbx_description
1 polymer ?
#
loop_
_entity_poly.entity_id
_entity_poly.type
_entity_poly.pdbx_seq_one_letter_code
_entity_poly.pdbx_strand_id
1 'polypeptide(L)'
;MQNMNCYTNTLAEEQEKMQMRIQEDATKMDIRNQKKLYLAQQKMLLKEAERERKKAQCEVVCVDQNGEVFVETKNLQIAQSRRLVTNFTHPKIIILCRIMNQEENIYLFEFDLNEEIHYAMLCPEKCGSPTYLRKKIAASGGYVMGNTPAKQKEYLAQLITLLISHAKEKIYLPDDRGWYLDENGKLKFFNGRWTWKEAFECTR
;
A
#
# COMPACT_ATOMS: atom_id res chain seq x y z
N MET A 1 -49.35 8.35 79.66
CA MET A 1 -48.65 7.44 78.73
C MET A 1 -48.96 7.70 77.24
N GLN A 2 -50.01 8.44 76.86
CA GLN A 2 -50.33 8.71 75.44
C GLN A 2 -49.38 9.69 74.71
N ASN A 3 -48.81 10.70 75.40
CA ASN A 3 -47.92 11.68 74.76
C ASN A 3 -46.54 11.15 74.35
N MET A 4 -46.04 10.09 75.00
CA MET A 4 -44.71 9.54 74.71
C MET A 4 -44.72 8.70 73.42
N ASN A 5 -45.81 7.96 73.16
CA ASN A 5 -46.02 7.17 71.94
C ASN A 5 -46.20 8.03 70.68
N CYS A 6 -46.76 9.25 70.82
CA CYS A 6 -46.92 10.17 69.69
C CYS A 6 -45.57 10.74 69.24
N TYR A 7 -44.69 11.09 70.19
CA TYR A 7 -43.34 11.61 69.91
C TYR A 7 -42.41 10.56 69.27
N THR A 8 -42.49 9.30 69.72
CA THR A 8 -41.70 8.21 69.14
C THR A 8 -42.13 7.86 67.72
N ASN A 9 -43.43 7.94 67.42
CA ASN A 9 -43.94 7.74 66.06
C ASN A 9 -43.49 8.86 65.12
N THR A 10 -43.54 10.13 65.54
CA THR A 10 -43.05 11.25 64.72
C THR A 10 -41.55 11.21 64.47
N LEU A 11 -40.75 10.77 65.45
CA LEU A 11 -39.30 10.64 65.28
C LEU A 11 -38.92 9.50 64.31
N ALA A 12 -39.65 8.38 64.36
CA ALA A 12 -39.47 7.26 63.45
C ALA A 12 -39.85 7.64 62.01
N GLU A 13 -40.95 8.37 61.81
CA GLU A 13 -41.37 8.88 60.50
C GLU A 13 -40.36 9.88 59.90
N GLU A 14 -39.74 10.72 60.73
CA GLU A 14 -38.68 11.63 60.28
C GLU A 14 -37.40 10.89 59.88
N GLN A 15 -37.02 9.85 60.64
CA GLN A 15 -35.88 8.99 60.31
C GLN A 15 -36.11 8.23 59.00
N GLU A 16 -37.32 7.71 58.78
CA GLU A 16 -37.68 7.01 57.54
C GLU A 16 -37.65 7.95 56.33
N LYS A 17 -38.18 9.18 56.46
CA LYS A 17 -38.09 10.22 55.42
C LYS A 17 -36.64 10.61 55.12
N MET A 18 -35.79 10.68 56.14
CA MET A 18 -34.36 10.98 55.97
C MET A 18 -33.64 9.83 55.24
N GLN A 19 -33.90 8.57 55.61
CA GLN A 19 -33.37 7.39 54.93
C GLN A 19 -33.81 7.34 53.46
N MET A 20 -35.09 7.61 53.18
CA MET A 20 -35.59 7.70 51.80
C MET A 20 -34.85 8.76 50.98
N ARG A 21 -34.60 9.95 51.54
CA ARG A 21 -33.82 11.00 50.85
C ARG A 21 -32.38 10.58 50.56
N ILE A 22 -31.71 9.96 51.53
CA ILE A 22 -30.35 9.43 51.37
C ILE A 22 -30.32 8.40 50.24
N GLN A 23 -31.31 7.51 50.21
CA GLN A 23 -31.40 6.46 49.21
C GLN A 23 -31.75 7.00 47.82
N GLU A 24 -32.63 7.99 47.72
CA GLU A 24 -32.90 8.70 46.47
C GLU A 24 -31.65 9.39 45.92
N ASP A 25 -30.90 10.08 46.78
CA ASP A 25 -29.70 10.79 46.37
C ASP A 25 -28.58 9.83 45.97
N ALA A 26 -28.42 8.72 46.69
CA ALA A 26 -27.53 7.63 46.31
C ALA A 26 -27.90 7.07 44.92
N THR A 27 -29.19 6.80 44.69
CA THR A 27 -29.69 6.28 43.40
C THR A 27 -29.47 7.29 42.27
N LYS A 28 -29.75 8.58 42.50
CA LYS A 28 -29.50 9.66 41.53
C LYS A 28 -28.00 9.77 41.21
N MET A 29 -27.14 9.62 42.21
CA MET A 29 -25.69 9.66 42.04
C MET A 29 -25.18 8.45 41.25
N ASP A 30 -25.70 7.25 41.53
CA ASP A 30 -25.37 6.03 40.81
C ASP A 30 -25.76 6.09 39.34
N ILE A 31 -26.97 6.55 39.02
CA ILE A 31 -27.42 6.73 37.63
C ILE A 31 -26.50 7.72 36.89
N ARG A 32 -26.12 8.82 37.54
CA ARG A 32 -25.18 9.80 36.95
C ARG A 32 -23.80 9.18 36.70
N ASN A 33 -23.30 8.38 37.64
CA ASN A 33 -22.00 7.72 37.52
C ASN A 33 -22.01 6.65 36.44
N GLN A 34 -23.06 5.82 36.36
CA GLN A 34 -23.25 4.84 35.30
C GLN A 34 -23.32 5.50 33.92
N LYS A 35 -24.06 6.61 33.78
CA LYS A 35 -24.13 7.37 32.53
C LYS A 35 -22.76 7.94 32.13
N LYS A 36 -21.98 8.46 33.08
CA LYS A 36 -20.61 8.93 32.83
C LYS A 36 -19.69 7.79 32.40
N LEU A 37 -19.75 6.64 33.08
CA LEU A 37 -18.97 5.46 32.75
C LEU A 37 -19.29 4.96 31.34
N TYR A 38 -20.59 4.85 31.01
CA TYR A 38 -21.06 4.44 29.70
C TYR A 38 -20.55 5.36 28.58
N LEU A 39 -20.65 6.68 28.76
CA LEU A 39 -20.13 7.65 27.80
C LEU A 39 -18.60 7.57 27.67
N ALA A 40 -17.88 7.32 28.76
CA ALA A 40 -16.43 7.14 28.74
C ALA A 40 -16.04 5.86 27.96
N GLN A 41 -16.74 4.75 28.21
CA GLN A 41 -16.56 3.48 27.49
C GLN A 41 -16.84 3.65 25.99
N GLN A 42 -17.96 4.28 25.61
CA GLN A 42 -18.25 4.57 24.21
C GLN A 42 -17.14 5.42 23.56
N LYS A 43 -16.66 6.46 24.24
CA LYS A 43 -15.55 7.28 23.73
C LYS A 43 -14.26 6.47 23.55
N MET A 44 -13.95 5.54 24.46
CA MET A 44 -12.79 4.66 24.33
C MET A 44 -12.92 3.73 23.12
N LEU A 45 -14.08 3.08 22.95
CA LEU A 45 -14.35 2.20 21.82
C LEU A 45 -14.27 2.95 20.49
N LEU A 46 -14.82 4.18 20.41
CA LEU A 46 -14.73 5.00 19.21
C LEU A 46 -13.29 5.38 18.86
N LYS A 47 -12.46 5.72 19.86
CA LYS A 47 -11.04 6.01 19.68
C LYS A 47 -10.25 4.79 19.24
N GLU A 48 -10.55 3.62 19.80
CA GLU A 48 -9.93 2.36 19.38
C GLU A 48 -10.27 2.03 17.94
N ALA A 49 -11.55 2.08 17.57
CA ALA A 49 -12.01 1.90 16.21
C ALA A 49 -11.36 2.93 15.24
N GLU A 50 -11.20 4.19 15.66
CA GLU A 50 -10.51 5.19 14.83
C GLU A 50 -9.03 4.88 14.62
N ARG A 51 -8.33 4.41 15.66
CA ARG A 51 -6.92 3.99 15.54
C ARG A 51 -6.76 2.81 14.59
N GLU A 52 -7.58 1.78 14.74
CA GLU A 52 -7.55 0.62 13.83
C GLU A 52 -7.91 1.01 12.40
N ARG A 53 -8.89 1.91 12.20
CA ARG A 53 -9.19 2.46 10.88
C ARG A 53 -7.99 3.20 10.26
N LYS A 54 -7.29 4.04 11.02
CA LYS A 54 -6.11 4.76 10.51
C LYS A 54 -4.99 3.80 10.12
N LYS A 55 -4.77 2.72 10.89
CA LYS A 55 -3.79 1.68 10.57
C LYS A 55 -4.15 0.89 9.31
N ALA A 56 -5.44 0.70 9.05
CA ALA A 56 -5.91 -0.05 7.89
C ALA A 56 -5.79 0.73 6.56
N GLN A 57 -5.62 2.05 6.59
CA GLN A 57 -5.46 2.85 5.38
C GLN A 57 -4.11 2.57 4.74
N CYS A 58 -4.13 2.17 3.47
CA CYS A 58 -2.92 1.93 2.69
C CYS A 58 -3.05 2.55 1.29
N GLU A 59 -1.92 2.99 0.76
CA GLU A 59 -1.79 3.49 -0.60
C GLU A 59 -1.29 2.36 -1.50
N VAL A 60 -2.00 2.13 -2.60
CA VAL A 60 -1.70 1.08 -3.56
C VAL A 60 -1.45 1.71 -4.92
N VAL A 61 -0.33 1.33 -5.55
CA VAL A 61 -0.02 1.69 -6.93
C VAL A 61 -0.73 0.74 -7.88
N CYS A 62 -1.43 1.32 -8.86
CA CYS A 62 -2.18 0.60 -9.88
C CYS A 62 -1.85 1.18 -11.26
N VAL A 63 -2.07 0.35 -12.30
CA VAL A 63 -2.01 0.75 -13.71
C VAL A 63 -3.39 0.48 -14.30
N ASP A 64 -4.02 1.46 -14.95
CA ASP A 64 -5.32 1.25 -15.59
C ASP A 64 -5.21 0.75 -17.04
N GLN A 65 -6.37 0.61 -17.67
CA GLN A 65 -6.51 0.16 -19.06
C GLN A 65 -5.90 1.15 -20.07
N ASN A 66 -5.75 2.41 -19.69
CA ASN A 66 -5.11 3.45 -20.51
C ASN A 66 -3.59 3.53 -20.24
N GLY A 67 -3.04 2.60 -19.45
CA GLY A 67 -1.64 2.59 -19.08
C GLY A 67 -1.25 3.69 -18.08
N GLU A 68 -2.21 4.42 -17.49
CA GLU A 68 -1.90 5.45 -16.51
C GLU A 68 -1.49 4.82 -15.17
N VAL A 69 -0.39 5.29 -14.59
CA VAL A 69 0.03 4.87 -13.25
C VAL A 69 -0.51 5.83 -12.20
N PHE A 70 -1.31 5.30 -11.28
CA PHE A 70 -1.92 6.09 -10.22
C PHE A 70 -1.80 5.40 -8.86
N VAL A 71 -1.95 6.20 -7.81
CA VAL A 71 -2.11 5.73 -6.44
C VAL A 71 -3.54 5.95 -6.00
N GLU A 72 -4.11 4.92 -5.39
CA GLU A 72 -5.39 4.96 -4.70
C GLU A 72 -5.21 4.61 -3.22
N THR A 73 -5.97 5.27 -2.36
CA THR A 73 -5.99 4.97 -0.92
C THR A 73 -7.13 4.01 -0.65
N LYS A 74 -6.80 2.79 -0.17
CA LYS A 74 -7.78 1.78 0.22
C LYS A 74 -8.27 2.01 1.65
N ASN A 75 -9.43 1.43 1.97
CA ASN A 75 -10.03 1.42 3.30
C ASN A 75 -10.44 2.81 3.83
N LEU A 76 -10.82 3.72 2.93
CA LEU A 76 -11.42 5.01 3.28
C LEU A 76 -12.94 4.88 3.43
N GLN A 77 -13.51 5.66 4.36
CA GLN A 77 -14.96 5.83 4.49
C GLN A 77 -15.53 6.74 3.39
N ILE A 78 -14.72 7.67 2.91
CA ILE A 78 -15.07 8.61 1.85
C ILE A 78 -14.08 8.37 0.71
N ALA A 79 -14.58 8.06 -0.48
CA ALA A 79 -13.74 7.83 -1.63
C ALA A 79 -12.90 9.09 -1.94
N GLN A 80 -11.61 8.89 -2.14
CA GLN A 80 -10.70 9.92 -2.66
C GLN A 80 -10.41 9.65 -4.13
N SER A 81 -10.20 10.71 -4.89
CA SER A 81 -9.76 10.61 -6.28
C SER A 81 -8.39 9.95 -6.36
N ARG A 82 -8.21 9.06 -7.34
CA ARG A 82 -6.90 8.54 -7.72
C ARG A 82 -5.95 9.68 -8.10
N ARG A 83 -4.66 9.51 -7.80
CA ARG A 83 -3.61 10.51 -8.07
C ARG A 83 -2.59 9.92 -9.03
N LEU A 84 -2.32 10.61 -10.14
CA LEU A 84 -1.22 10.21 -11.04
C LEU A 84 0.12 10.32 -10.31
N VAL A 85 0.97 9.32 -10.49
CA VAL A 85 2.26 9.23 -9.77
C VAL A 85 3.46 9.05 -10.69
N THR A 86 3.30 9.07 -12.00
CA THR A 86 4.39 8.98 -12.98
C THR A 86 4.23 10.03 -14.06
N ASN A 87 5.33 10.38 -14.74
CA ASN A 87 5.30 11.19 -15.96
C ASN A 87 5.22 10.35 -17.25
N PHE A 88 5.14 9.03 -17.11
CA PHE A 88 5.07 8.08 -18.21
C PHE A 88 3.81 7.22 -18.12
N THR A 89 3.46 6.57 -19.22
CA THR A 89 2.30 5.68 -19.37
C THR A 89 2.69 4.33 -19.96
N HIS A 90 1.75 3.38 -19.98
CA HIS A 90 1.90 2.01 -20.48
C HIS A 90 3.16 1.28 -19.98
N PRO A 91 3.51 1.35 -18.68
CA PRO A 91 4.70 0.67 -18.22
C PRO A 91 4.51 -0.86 -18.31
N LYS A 92 5.52 -1.56 -18.80
CA LYS A 92 5.55 -3.03 -18.82
C LYS A 92 6.95 -3.56 -18.57
N ILE A 93 7.00 -4.82 -18.16
CA ILE A 93 8.24 -5.59 -18.02
C ILE A 93 8.23 -6.72 -19.04
N ILE A 94 9.28 -6.77 -19.85
CA ILE A 94 9.59 -7.89 -20.74
C ILE A 94 10.77 -8.64 -20.13
N ILE A 95 10.67 -9.96 -20.01
CA ILE A 95 11.73 -10.78 -19.45
C ILE A 95 12.66 -11.21 -20.59
N LEU A 96 13.91 -10.77 -20.54
CA LEU A 96 14.93 -11.22 -21.49
C LEU A 96 15.65 -12.41 -20.86
N CYS A 97 15.61 -13.56 -21.51
CA CYS A 97 16.24 -14.80 -21.08
C CYS A 97 17.46 -15.10 -21.94
N ARG A 98 18.54 -15.59 -21.33
CA ARG A 98 19.70 -16.05 -22.08
C ARG A 98 19.45 -17.42 -22.68
N ILE A 99 19.72 -17.61 -23.97
CA ILE A 99 19.53 -18.92 -24.63
C ILE A 99 20.45 -20.00 -24.05
N MET A 100 21.70 -19.64 -23.76
CA MET A 100 22.70 -20.59 -23.22
C MET A 100 22.42 -20.99 -21.77
N ASN A 101 21.70 -20.16 -21.00
CA ASN A 101 21.36 -20.41 -19.62
C ASN A 101 20.01 -19.78 -19.28
N GLN A 102 18.95 -20.57 -19.33
CA GLN A 102 17.58 -20.08 -19.13
C GLN A 102 17.30 -19.60 -17.69
N GLU A 103 18.16 -19.93 -16.72
CA GLU A 103 18.05 -19.42 -15.35
C GLU A 103 18.48 -17.94 -15.27
N GLU A 104 19.32 -17.49 -16.21
CA GLU A 104 19.73 -16.10 -16.31
C GLU A 104 18.67 -15.28 -17.04
N ASN A 105 18.18 -14.24 -16.36
CA ASN A 105 17.29 -13.25 -16.95
C ASN A 105 17.66 -11.82 -16.56
N ILE A 106 17.19 -10.89 -17.36
CA ILE A 106 17.17 -9.45 -17.07
C ILE A 106 15.78 -8.91 -17.41
N TYR A 107 15.38 -7.83 -16.76
CA TYR A 107 14.09 -7.20 -17.04
C TYR A 107 14.28 -5.99 -17.93
N LEU A 108 13.59 -5.95 -19.06
CA LEU A 108 13.43 -4.77 -19.89
C LEU A 108 12.17 -4.03 -19.41
N PHE A 109 12.38 -2.91 -18.72
CA PHE A 109 11.30 -2.00 -18.35
C PHE A 109 11.04 -1.03 -19.50
N GLU A 110 9.86 -1.10 -20.12
CA GLU A 110 9.45 -0.26 -21.24
C GLU A 110 8.30 0.64 -20.79
N PHE A 111 8.27 1.88 -21.26
CA PHE A 111 7.22 2.85 -20.97
C PHE A 111 7.13 3.93 -22.06
N ASP A 112 5.95 4.53 -22.17
CA ASP A 112 5.70 5.64 -23.09
C ASP A 112 5.91 6.98 -22.38
N LEU A 113 6.71 7.85 -22.99
CA LEU A 113 6.95 9.22 -22.54
C LEU A 113 6.86 10.16 -23.73
N ASN A 114 5.89 11.08 -23.72
CA ASN A 114 5.67 12.05 -24.81
C ASN A 114 5.58 11.40 -26.20
N GLU A 115 4.79 10.32 -26.32
CA GLU A 115 4.60 9.55 -27.57
C GLU A 115 5.85 8.78 -28.06
N GLU A 116 6.94 8.77 -27.29
CA GLU A 116 8.12 7.95 -27.56
C GLU A 116 8.22 6.76 -26.60
N ILE A 117 8.71 5.63 -27.10
CA ILE A 117 8.96 4.43 -26.29
C ILE A 117 10.35 4.53 -25.68
N HIS A 118 10.41 4.62 -24.36
CA HIS A 118 11.62 4.58 -23.56
C HIS A 118 11.77 3.25 -22.86
N TYR A 119 13.01 2.89 -22.54
CA TYR A 119 13.28 1.63 -21.86
C TYR A 119 14.50 1.69 -20.96
N ALA A 120 14.49 0.86 -19.92
CA ALA A 120 15.60 0.66 -19.01
C ALA A 120 15.83 -0.84 -18.77
N MET A 121 17.09 -1.27 -18.90
CA MET A 121 17.49 -2.63 -18.53
C MET A 121 17.72 -2.70 -17.02
N LEU A 122 17.04 -3.64 -16.36
CA LEU A 122 17.07 -3.82 -14.92
C LEU A 122 17.64 -5.20 -14.56
N CYS A 123 18.58 -5.20 -13.62
CA CYS A 123 19.13 -6.40 -13.02
C CYS A 123 18.14 -6.97 -11.98
N PRO A 124 17.68 -8.23 -12.10
CA PRO A 124 16.70 -8.81 -11.19
C PRO A 124 17.12 -8.75 -9.72
N GLU A 125 18.39 -9.06 -9.43
CA GLU A 125 18.95 -9.05 -8.07
C GLU A 125 18.91 -7.66 -7.41
N LYS A 126 18.93 -6.59 -8.23
CA LYS A 126 18.94 -5.20 -7.77
C LYS A 126 17.55 -4.57 -7.77
N CYS A 127 16.53 -5.24 -8.30
CA CYS A 127 15.17 -4.70 -8.37
C CYS A 127 14.52 -4.50 -6.99
N GLY A 128 15.03 -5.16 -5.94
CA GLY A 128 14.64 -4.88 -4.56
C GLY A 128 15.12 -3.53 -4.02
N SER A 129 16.00 -2.81 -4.74
CA SER A 129 16.54 -1.50 -4.33
C SER A 129 15.84 -0.35 -5.07
N PRO A 130 14.97 0.43 -4.39
CA PRO A 130 14.32 1.58 -5.00
C PRO A 130 15.30 2.64 -5.50
N THR A 131 16.48 2.73 -4.89
CA THR A 131 17.54 3.66 -5.31
C THR A 131 18.12 3.26 -6.67
N TYR A 132 18.33 1.95 -6.91
CA TYR A 132 18.78 1.43 -8.20
C TYR A 132 17.74 1.69 -9.28
N LEU A 133 16.48 1.29 -9.01
CA LEU A 133 15.36 1.48 -9.93
C LEU A 133 15.20 2.95 -10.32
N ARG A 134 15.24 3.85 -9.33
CA ARG A 134 15.09 5.29 -9.58
C ARG A 134 16.19 5.82 -10.50
N LYS A 135 17.44 5.39 -10.30
CA LYS A 135 18.56 5.81 -11.18
C LYS A 135 18.37 5.33 -12.61
N LYS A 136 17.98 4.07 -12.80
CA LYS A 136 17.79 3.48 -14.14
C LYS A 136 16.63 4.12 -14.90
N ILE A 137 15.50 4.33 -14.23
CA ILE A 137 14.32 4.94 -14.84
C ILE A 137 14.57 6.43 -15.13
N ALA A 138 15.20 7.15 -14.19
CA ALA A 138 15.55 8.56 -14.40
C ALA A 138 16.54 8.77 -15.55
N ALA A 139 17.50 7.86 -15.74
CA ALA A 139 18.40 7.88 -16.89
C ALA A 139 17.66 7.78 -18.24
N SER A 140 16.43 7.24 -18.23
CA SER A 140 15.57 7.11 -19.40
C SER A 140 14.50 8.21 -19.47
N GLY A 141 14.56 9.24 -18.61
CA GLY A 141 13.61 10.37 -18.56
C GLY A 141 12.36 10.14 -17.70
N GLY A 142 12.15 8.93 -17.18
CA GLY A 142 11.02 8.60 -16.32
C GLY A 142 11.24 9.00 -14.86
N TYR A 143 10.18 9.37 -14.15
CA TYR A 143 10.22 9.57 -12.70
C TYR A 143 8.89 9.26 -12.02
N VAL A 144 8.96 9.00 -10.71
CA VAL A 144 7.81 8.73 -9.84
C VAL A 144 7.60 9.93 -8.93
N MET A 145 6.40 10.51 -8.96
CA MET A 145 5.94 11.60 -8.12
C MET A 145 5.52 11.11 -6.73
N GLY A 146 5.77 11.93 -5.72
CA GLY A 146 5.34 11.67 -4.36
C GLY A 146 5.75 12.81 -3.44
N ASN A 147 4.96 13.05 -2.39
CA ASN A 147 5.15 14.18 -1.47
C ASN A 147 6.46 14.09 -0.67
N THR A 148 7.01 12.89 -0.53
CA THR A 148 8.29 12.65 0.15
C THR A 148 9.14 11.67 -0.65
N PRO A 149 10.49 11.72 -0.52
CA PRO A 149 11.37 10.73 -1.15
C PRO A 149 11.10 9.30 -0.69
N ALA A 150 10.61 9.10 0.54
CA ALA A 150 10.21 7.80 1.04
C ALA A 150 9.01 7.24 0.25
N LYS A 151 7.99 8.08 0.02
CA LYS A 151 6.81 7.72 -0.77
C LYS A 151 7.14 7.43 -2.23
N GLN A 152 8.01 8.24 -2.84
CA GLN A 152 8.49 7.96 -4.21
C GLN A 152 9.14 6.58 -4.33
N LYS A 153 9.97 6.20 -3.34
CA LYS A 153 10.61 4.88 -3.29
C LYS A 153 9.60 3.75 -3.07
N GLU A 154 8.64 3.95 -2.18
CA GLU A 154 7.56 3.00 -1.92
C GLU A 154 6.73 2.75 -3.17
N TYR A 155 6.28 3.80 -3.84
CA TYR A 155 5.50 3.69 -5.07
C TYR A 155 6.28 3.03 -6.20
N LEU A 156 7.55 3.38 -6.34
CA LEU A 156 8.40 2.75 -7.34
C LEU A 156 8.58 1.25 -7.10
N ALA A 157 8.78 0.84 -5.85
CA ALA A 157 8.89 -0.57 -5.48
C ALA A 157 7.59 -1.33 -5.75
N GLN A 158 6.44 -0.74 -5.38
CA GLN A 158 5.12 -1.32 -5.67
C GLN A 158 4.89 -1.47 -7.18
N LEU A 159 5.19 -0.43 -7.97
CA LEU A 159 5.04 -0.45 -9.43
C LEU A 159 5.86 -1.58 -10.05
N ILE A 160 7.16 -1.66 -9.75
CA ILE A 160 8.02 -2.69 -10.36
C ILE A 160 7.59 -4.10 -9.92
N THR A 161 7.20 -4.28 -8.66
CA THR A 161 6.67 -5.56 -8.17
C THR A 161 5.38 -5.95 -8.91
N LEU A 162 4.46 -5.00 -9.10
CA LEU A 162 3.23 -5.19 -9.87
C LEU A 162 3.55 -5.61 -11.31
N LEU A 163 4.45 -4.91 -11.99
CA LEU A 163 4.76 -5.21 -13.39
C LEU A 163 5.49 -6.54 -13.56
N ILE A 164 6.44 -6.87 -12.67
CA ILE A 164 7.14 -8.17 -12.70
C ILE A 164 6.15 -9.32 -12.48
N SER A 165 5.24 -9.19 -11.50
CA SER A 165 4.23 -10.23 -11.23
C SER A 165 3.24 -10.47 -12.38
N HIS A 166 3.05 -9.46 -13.25
CA HIS A 166 2.17 -9.54 -14.42
C HIS A 166 2.94 -9.76 -15.73
N ALA A 167 4.27 -9.86 -15.70
CA ALA A 167 5.10 -10.02 -16.88
C ALA A 167 4.87 -11.40 -17.51
N LYS A 168 4.33 -11.40 -18.72
CA LYS A 168 4.08 -12.63 -19.52
C LYS A 168 5.01 -12.77 -20.71
N GLU A 169 5.52 -11.65 -21.20
CA GLU A 169 6.35 -11.61 -22.40
C GLU A 169 7.78 -12.04 -22.06
N LYS A 170 8.29 -13.00 -22.83
CA LYS A 170 9.67 -13.49 -22.73
C LYS A 170 10.35 -13.43 -24.09
N ILE A 171 11.56 -12.89 -24.13
CA ILE A 171 12.40 -12.85 -25.33
C ILE A 171 13.71 -13.56 -25.02
N TYR A 172 14.10 -14.46 -25.90
CA TYR A 172 15.33 -15.24 -25.75
C TYR A 172 16.45 -14.61 -26.59
N LEU A 173 17.55 -14.26 -25.92
CA LEU A 173 18.68 -13.56 -26.52
C LEU A 173 19.90 -14.47 -26.66
N PRO A 174 20.55 -14.52 -27.83
CA PRO A 174 21.88 -15.10 -27.96
C PRO A 174 22.94 -14.16 -27.39
N ASP A 175 24.10 -14.72 -27.06
CA ASP A 175 25.23 -13.96 -26.52
C ASP A 175 25.79 -12.91 -27.50
N ASP A 176 25.81 -13.25 -28.79
CA ASP A 176 26.41 -12.46 -29.85
C ASP A 176 25.48 -12.38 -31.08
N ARG A 177 25.72 -11.40 -31.96
CA ARG A 177 24.99 -11.26 -33.23
C ARG A 177 25.46 -12.31 -34.23
N GLY A 178 24.58 -12.68 -35.14
CA GLY A 178 24.87 -13.63 -36.20
C GLY A 178 24.28 -15.01 -35.94
N TRP A 179 24.98 -16.05 -36.40
CA TRP A 179 24.50 -17.42 -36.32
C TRP A 179 24.62 -17.97 -34.90
N TYR A 180 23.52 -18.53 -34.39
CA TYR A 180 23.45 -19.18 -33.08
C TYR A 180 22.61 -20.45 -33.16
N LEU A 181 22.81 -21.35 -32.20
CA LEU A 181 21.96 -22.53 -32.02
C LEU A 181 20.85 -22.20 -31.04
N ASP A 182 19.60 -22.47 -31.41
CA ASP A 182 18.48 -22.33 -30.50
C ASP A 182 18.38 -23.50 -29.50
N GLU A 183 17.43 -23.42 -28.59
CA GLU A 183 17.18 -24.43 -27.55
C GLU A 183 16.87 -25.84 -28.10
N ASN A 184 16.48 -25.93 -29.37
CA ASN A 184 16.20 -27.19 -30.07
C ASN A 184 17.36 -27.61 -30.99
N GLY A 185 18.53 -26.97 -30.87
CA GLY A 185 19.70 -27.23 -31.70
C GLY A 185 19.56 -26.75 -33.15
N LYS A 186 18.59 -25.88 -33.47
CA LYS A 186 18.42 -25.34 -34.82
C LYS A 186 19.26 -24.10 -35.00
N LEU A 187 19.98 -24.05 -36.12
CA LEU A 187 20.76 -22.88 -36.52
C LEU A 187 19.83 -21.74 -36.92
N LYS A 188 19.95 -20.60 -36.26
CA LYS A 188 19.20 -19.37 -36.53
C LYS A 188 20.15 -18.19 -36.65
N PHE A 189 19.77 -17.19 -37.43
CA PHE A 189 20.53 -15.94 -37.55
C PHE A 189 19.83 -14.86 -36.72
N PHE A 190 20.56 -14.25 -35.80
CA PHE A 190 20.08 -13.15 -34.97
C PHE A 190 20.62 -11.80 -35.45
N ASN A 191 19.70 -10.89 -35.74
CA ASN A 191 19.97 -9.48 -36.03
C ASN A 191 18.99 -8.57 -35.26
N GLY A 192 18.65 -8.97 -34.03
CA GLY A 192 17.78 -8.18 -33.17
C GLY A 192 18.51 -6.98 -32.56
N ARG A 193 17.75 -6.16 -31.83
CA ARG A 193 18.23 -4.88 -31.29
C ARG A 193 19.35 -5.03 -30.26
N TRP A 194 19.30 -6.07 -29.43
CA TRP A 194 20.30 -6.34 -28.40
C TRP A 194 20.66 -7.82 -28.35
N THR A 195 21.95 -8.11 -28.18
CA THR A 195 22.38 -9.42 -27.69
C THR A 195 22.29 -9.50 -26.17
N TRP A 196 22.44 -10.69 -25.61
CA TRP A 196 22.48 -10.89 -24.16
C TRP A 196 23.60 -10.07 -23.51
N LYS A 197 24.82 -10.08 -24.08
CA LYS A 197 25.96 -9.32 -23.54
C LYS A 197 25.69 -7.81 -23.53
N GLU A 198 25.18 -7.26 -24.63
CA GLU A 198 24.84 -5.84 -24.75
C GLU A 198 23.76 -5.43 -23.74
N ALA A 199 22.71 -6.25 -23.62
CA ALA A 199 21.61 -5.99 -22.70
C ALA A 199 22.05 -6.10 -21.23
N PHE A 200 22.92 -7.08 -20.91
CA PHE A 200 23.48 -7.25 -19.57
C PHE A 200 24.39 -6.09 -19.18
N GLU A 201 25.23 -5.59 -20.08
CA GLU A 201 26.06 -4.40 -19.83
C GLU A 201 25.22 -3.17 -19.46
N CYS A 202 24.08 -2.98 -20.12
CA CYS A 202 23.14 -1.90 -19.84
C CYS A 202 22.50 -1.99 -18.44
N THR A 203 22.55 -3.14 -17.77
CA THR A 203 22.04 -3.29 -16.38
C THR A 203 22.98 -2.71 -15.32
N ARG A 204 24.27 -2.55 -15.64
CA ARG A 204 25.32 -2.08 -14.73
C ARG A 204 25.16 -0.59 -14.44
#